data_AF-A0A917RI63-F1
#
_entry.id   AF-A0A917RI63-F1
#
_cell.length_a   1.000
_cell.length_b   1.000
_cell.length_c   1.000
_cell.angle_alpha   90.00
_cell.angle_beta   90.00
_cell.angle_gamma   90.00
#
_symmetry.space_group_name_H-M   'P 1'
#
loop_
_entity.id
_entity.type
_entity.pdbx_description
1 polymer ?
#
loop_
_entity_poly.entity_id
_entity_poly.type
_entity_poly.pdbx_seq_one_letter_code
_entity_poly.pdbx_strand_id
1 'polypeptide(L)'
;MVDHPAAVDGVVCSVPTAIAVTSSDLVLPTHDRQTPPAAVQPLDSLESSLTGMHTLIEQHGYVIALYPASASTDVIRRLHAVRSVLESDRIAVLGIDLPPLGLALLAQQLRQLSACDFSPGVLASSARLLAHYIYAGALLGSVAKLDRIPVSLKSHAKSWVPGAQFAVLANPRPQLIRLGQTEEKLTGPEFGTRMLIAPGQLPGDWITTTLAPAWRVQGVATVPLPAESVRWWATGKVAEFAAGLHDVSVLYQLVSSVRREECHWCGLELIGDRCGFCAAPLLPPPELPTAAVRAVSSVHALPRGTT
;
A
#
# COMPACT_ATOMS: atom_id res chain seq x y z
N MET A 1 -0.21 28.51 41.87
CA MET A 1 -1.60 28.38 41.41
C MET A 1 -1.61 28.93 40.00
N VAL A 2 -1.21 28.09 39.05
CA VAL A 2 -1.04 28.48 37.64
C VAL A 2 -2.11 27.72 36.88
N ASP A 3 -3.03 28.47 36.29
CA ASP A 3 -4.16 27.98 35.53
C ASP A 3 -3.70 27.07 34.39
N HIS A 4 -4.27 25.88 34.37
CA HIS A 4 -4.32 25.01 33.19
C HIS A 4 -5.34 25.62 32.23
N PRO A 5 -5.00 25.97 30.98
CA PRO A 5 -6.03 26.26 30.01
C PRO A 5 -6.79 24.97 29.72
N ALA A 6 -8.09 25.03 29.95
CA ALA A 6 -9.06 23.98 29.71
C ALA A 6 -9.01 23.48 28.26
N ALA A 7 -9.20 22.17 28.11
CA ALA A 7 -9.40 21.50 26.83
C ALA A 7 -10.50 22.21 26.04
N VAL A 8 -10.12 22.85 24.95
CA VAL A 8 -11.03 23.29 23.90
C VAL A 8 -11.33 22.04 23.08
N ASP A 9 -12.61 21.69 22.97
CA ASP A 9 -13.11 20.58 22.14
C ASP A 9 -12.38 20.53 20.80
N GLY A 10 -11.52 19.52 20.67
CA GLY A 10 -10.51 19.42 19.63
C GLY A 10 -11.13 19.11 18.28
N VAL A 11 -11.53 20.16 17.55
CA VAL A 11 -11.53 20.11 16.10
C VAL A 11 -10.07 20.00 15.69
N VAL A 12 -9.58 18.78 15.52
CA VAL A 12 -8.32 18.54 14.82
C VAL A 12 -8.58 18.99 13.38
N CYS A 13 -8.21 20.23 13.07
CA CYS A 13 -8.17 20.69 11.69
C CYS A 13 -7.22 19.74 10.95
N SER A 14 -7.78 18.88 10.10
CA SER A 14 -7.00 17.99 9.26
C SER A 14 -6.06 18.83 8.41
N VAL A 15 -4.76 18.69 8.64
CA VAL A 15 -3.76 19.36 7.80
C VAL A 15 -3.84 18.71 6.43
N PRO A 16 -4.04 19.47 5.33
CA PRO A 16 -4.09 18.87 4.00
C PRO A 16 -2.81 18.05 3.76
N THR A 17 -2.92 16.95 3.02
CA THR A 17 -1.74 16.14 2.70
C THR A 17 -1.75 15.83 1.21
N ALA A 18 -0.71 16.24 0.51
CA ALA A 18 -0.55 15.92 -0.90
C ALA A 18 -0.03 14.50 -1.06
N ILE A 19 -0.59 13.76 -2.03
CA ILE A 19 -0.06 12.48 -2.47
C ILE A 19 0.73 12.69 -3.76
N ALA A 20 1.97 12.25 -3.78
CA ALA A 20 2.83 12.29 -4.95
C ALA A 20 3.21 10.88 -5.42
N VAL A 21 3.39 10.71 -6.72
CA VAL A 21 3.84 9.48 -7.38
C VAL A 21 5.00 9.77 -8.30
N THR A 22 5.79 8.75 -8.66
CA THR A 22 7.02 8.93 -9.45
C THR A 22 6.84 9.22 -10.93
N SER A 23 5.63 9.09 -11.46
CA SER A 23 5.36 9.27 -12.89
C SER A 23 3.89 9.58 -13.15
N SER A 24 3.60 10.26 -14.26
CA SER A 24 2.26 10.78 -14.59
C SER A 24 1.25 9.69 -14.94
N ASP A 25 1.71 8.56 -15.46
CA ASP A 25 0.93 7.36 -15.75
C ASP A 25 0.40 6.64 -14.50
N LEU A 26 0.95 6.94 -13.32
CA LEU A 26 0.43 6.48 -12.02
C LEU A 26 -0.68 7.38 -11.48
N VAL A 27 -0.94 8.53 -12.12
CA VAL A 27 -1.98 9.47 -11.70
C VAL A 27 -3.33 9.03 -12.28
N LEU A 28 -4.06 8.23 -11.51
CA LEU A 28 -5.42 7.83 -11.86
C LEU A 28 -6.41 9.01 -11.79
N PRO A 29 -7.43 9.03 -12.66
CA PRO A 29 -8.44 10.09 -12.66
C PRO A 29 -9.18 10.16 -11.32
N THR A 30 -9.63 11.37 -10.95
CA THR A 30 -10.50 11.54 -9.79
C THR A 30 -11.89 10.96 -10.07
N HIS A 31 -12.55 10.46 -9.03
CA HIS A 31 -13.96 10.09 -9.10
C HIS A 31 -14.90 11.24 -8.75
N ASP A 32 -14.37 12.31 -8.15
CA ASP A 32 -15.09 13.51 -7.73
C ASP A 32 -14.25 14.79 -7.98
N ARG A 33 -14.84 15.96 -7.68
CA ARG A 33 -14.18 17.27 -7.83
C ARG A 33 -13.38 17.71 -6.59
N GLN A 34 -13.52 17.02 -5.46
CA GLN A 34 -12.99 17.44 -4.16
C GLN A 34 -11.62 16.81 -3.88
N THR A 35 -11.35 15.65 -4.47
CA THR A 35 -10.10 14.91 -4.33
C THR A 35 -8.99 15.59 -5.13
N PRO A 36 -7.93 16.11 -4.50
CA PRO A 36 -6.82 16.74 -5.23
C PRO A 36 -6.13 15.74 -6.17
N PRO A 37 -5.60 16.16 -7.33
CA PRO A 37 -4.78 15.30 -8.20
C PRO A 37 -3.52 14.81 -7.47
N ALA A 38 -3.02 13.63 -7.83
CA ALA A 38 -1.69 13.25 -7.39
C ALA A 38 -0.65 14.14 -8.08
N ALA A 39 0.34 14.59 -7.33
CA ALA A 39 1.49 15.29 -7.90
C ALA A 39 2.50 14.28 -8.47
N VAL A 40 3.32 14.72 -9.43
CA VAL A 40 4.44 13.91 -9.92
C VAL A 40 5.73 14.41 -9.26
N GLN A 41 6.40 13.53 -8.51
CA GLN A 41 7.69 13.80 -7.90
C GLN A 41 8.55 12.53 -7.90
N PRO A 42 9.85 12.62 -8.18
CA PRO A 42 10.58 13.85 -8.46
C PRO A 42 10.41 14.32 -9.91
N LEU A 43 10.76 15.57 -10.21
CA LEU A 43 10.81 16.12 -11.57
C LEU A 43 12.19 15.88 -12.24
N ASP A 44 12.28 16.21 -13.52
CA ASP A 44 13.44 15.91 -14.39
C ASP A 44 14.77 16.47 -13.84
N SER A 45 14.75 17.67 -13.26
CA SER A 45 15.90 18.31 -12.63
C SER A 45 15.77 18.37 -11.11
N LEU A 46 16.90 18.46 -10.40
CA LEU A 46 16.89 18.55 -8.93
C LEU A 46 16.25 19.88 -8.51
N GLU A 47 16.60 20.97 -9.17
CA GLU A 47 16.04 22.31 -8.92
C GLU A 47 14.52 22.32 -9.11
N SER A 48 14.02 21.79 -10.23
CA SER A 48 12.58 21.67 -10.46
C SER A 48 11.90 20.81 -9.39
N SER A 49 12.54 19.71 -8.97
CA SER A 49 12.01 18.85 -7.91
C SER A 49 11.95 19.57 -6.56
N LEU A 50 12.97 20.37 -6.21
CA LEU A 50 13.00 21.18 -5.00
C LEU A 50 11.87 22.22 -5.01
N THR A 51 11.77 22.99 -6.09
CA THR A 51 10.72 24.02 -6.24
C THR A 51 9.32 23.40 -6.21
N GLY A 52 9.12 22.31 -6.93
CA GLY A 52 7.85 21.59 -6.96
C GLY A 52 7.48 21.01 -5.60
N MET A 53 8.42 20.37 -4.90
CA MET A 53 8.17 19.82 -3.57
C MET A 53 7.91 20.92 -2.53
N HIS A 54 8.69 21.99 -2.55
CA HIS A 54 8.46 23.15 -1.68
C HIS A 54 7.07 23.74 -1.89
N THR A 55 6.63 23.88 -3.15
CA THR A 55 5.28 24.37 -3.49
C THR A 55 4.19 23.46 -2.90
N LEU A 56 4.36 22.13 -2.99
CA LEU A 56 3.42 21.18 -2.40
C LEU A 56 3.35 21.30 -0.87
N ILE A 57 4.50 21.50 -0.20
CA ILE A 57 4.55 21.69 1.26
C ILE A 57 3.87 22.99 1.67
N GLU A 58 4.09 24.10 0.95
CA GLU A 58 3.44 25.37 1.27
C GLU A 58 1.92 25.31 1.04
N GLN A 59 1.47 24.59 0.01
CA GLN A 59 0.05 24.49 -0.33
C GLN A 59 -0.71 23.51 0.55
N HIS A 60 -0.10 22.39 0.92
CA HIS A 60 -0.78 21.31 1.61
C HIS A 60 -0.31 21.15 3.06
N GLY A 61 0.95 21.42 3.36
CA GLY A 61 1.54 21.23 4.67
C GLY A 61 2.41 19.98 4.70
N TYR A 62 1.86 18.83 4.28
CA TYR A 62 2.58 17.55 4.22
C TYR A 62 2.51 16.91 2.83
N VAL A 63 3.53 16.13 2.49
CA VAL A 63 3.61 15.37 1.25
C VAL A 63 3.95 13.91 1.52
N ILE A 64 3.21 13.00 0.91
CA ILE A 64 3.51 11.56 0.89
C ILE A 64 3.87 11.17 -0.55
N ALA A 65 5.15 10.95 -0.80
CA ALA A 65 5.67 10.50 -2.09
C ALA A 65 5.78 8.98 -2.12
N LEU A 66 4.96 8.34 -2.95
CA LEU A 66 4.97 6.91 -3.20
C LEU A 66 5.87 6.57 -4.39
N TYR A 67 6.66 5.51 -4.26
CA TYR A 67 7.41 4.94 -5.38
C TYR A 67 7.29 3.41 -5.40
N PRO A 68 7.28 2.78 -6.59
CA PRO A 68 7.28 1.33 -6.67
C PRO A 68 8.63 0.79 -6.20
N ALA A 69 8.65 -0.38 -5.56
CA ALA A 69 9.91 -1.05 -5.18
C ALA A 69 10.82 -1.39 -6.38
N SER A 70 10.36 -1.22 -7.63
CA SER A 70 11.17 -1.35 -8.86
C SER A 70 11.75 -0.03 -9.38
N ALA A 71 11.45 1.11 -8.74
CA ALA A 71 11.91 2.43 -9.18
C ALA A 71 13.44 2.46 -9.33
N SER A 72 13.93 3.25 -10.29
CA SER A 72 15.38 3.43 -10.45
C SER A 72 16.00 4.06 -9.21
N THR A 73 17.25 3.69 -8.92
CA THR A 73 18.01 4.26 -7.81
C THR A 73 18.13 5.77 -7.92
N ASP A 74 18.16 6.33 -9.13
CA ASP A 74 18.24 7.78 -9.35
C ASP A 74 16.96 8.51 -8.92
N VAL A 75 15.78 7.94 -9.17
CA VAL A 75 14.49 8.48 -8.71
C VAL A 75 14.43 8.47 -7.18
N ILE A 76 14.79 7.34 -6.56
CA ILE A 76 14.80 7.19 -5.10
C ILE A 76 15.80 8.17 -4.47
N ARG A 77 17.03 8.24 -5.00
CA ARG A 77 18.07 9.15 -4.52
C ARG A 77 17.61 10.61 -4.63
N ARG A 78 16.93 10.97 -5.72
CA ARG A 78 16.42 12.33 -5.91
C ARG A 78 15.35 12.71 -4.91
N LEU A 79 14.40 11.82 -4.61
CA LEU A 79 13.41 12.05 -3.56
C LEU A 79 14.06 12.28 -2.19
N HIS A 80 15.04 11.43 -1.82
CA HIS A 80 15.78 11.61 -0.58
C HIS A 80 16.66 12.86 -0.57
N ALA A 81 17.26 13.23 -1.70
CA ALA A 81 18.05 14.45 -1.83
C ALA A 81 17.15 15.69 -1.66
N VAL A 82 16.00 15.74 -2.31
CA VAL A 82 15.00 16.82 -2.15
C VAL A 82 14.60 16.97 -0.68
N ARG A 83 14.25 15.86 -0.02
CA ARG A 83 13.91 15.87 1.40
C ARG A 83 15.04 16.39 2.28
N SER A 84 16.28 15.98 2.00
CA SER A 84 17.45 16.37 2.78
C SER A 84 17.81 17.84 2.59
N VAL A 85 17.78 18.34 1.35
CA VAL A 85 18.10 19.75 1.03
C VAL A 85 17.05 20.72 1.55
N LEU A 86 15.77 20.33 1.56
CA LEU A 86 14.70 21.13 2.15
C LEU A 86 14.66 21.03 3.69
N GLU A 87 15.48 20.17 4.29
CA GLU A 87 15.52 19.91 5.74
C GLU A 87 14.13 19.67 6.34
N SER A 88 13.24 19.05 5.56
CA SER A 88 11.82 18.95 5.91
C SER A 88 11.47 17.58 6.49
N ASP A 89 10.85 17.61 7.67
CA ASP A 89 10.18 16.48 8.31
C ASP A 89 8.76 16.23 7.76
N ARG A 90 8.26 17.11 6.88
CA ARG A 90 6.92 17.06 6.29
C ARG A 90 6.83 16.26 4.99
N ILE A 91 7.89 15.54 4.62
CA ILE A 91 7.95 14.68 3.42
C ILE A 91 8.13 13.23 3.85
N ALA A 92 7.11 12.41 3.61
CA ALA A 92 7.21 10.96 3.67
C ALA A 92 7.62 10.42 2.30
N VAL A 93 8.64 9.56 2.26
CA VAL A 93 9.13 8.91 1.03
C VAL A 93 8.94 7.40 1.22
N LEU A 94 7.92 6.83 0.57
CA LEU A 94 7.43 5.49 0.85
C LEU A 94 7.64 4.57 -0.36
N GLY A 95 8.51 3.56 -0.18
CA GLY A 95 8.67 2.46 -1.12
C GLY A 95 7.61 1.41 -0.87
N ILE A 96 6.78 1.15 -1.88
CA ILE A 96 5.69 0.18 -1.79
C ILE A 96 5.96 -0.97 -2.75
N ASP A 97 5.91 -2.20 -2.23
CA ASP A 97 6.11 -3.41 -3.02
C ASP A 97 4.80 -3.86 -3.67
N LEU A 98 4.29 -3.02 -4.58
CA LEU A 98 3.17 -3.34 -5.46
C LEU A 98 3.61 -3.24 -6.93
N PRO A 99 2.97 -4.01 -7.83
CA PRO A 99 2.99 -3.72 -9.25
C PRO A 99 2.55 -2.26 -9.55
N PRO A 100 3.03 -1.62 -10.63
CA PRO A 100 2.75 -0.22 -10.91
C PRO A 100 1.27 0.15 -10.93
N LEU A 101 0.39 -0.69 -11.48
CA LEU A 101 -1.05 -0.44 -11.47
C LEU A 101 -1.65 -0.56 -10.05
N GLY A 102 -1.14 -1.50 -9.25
CA GLY A 102 -1.49 -1.61 -7.84
C GLY A 102 -1.07 -0.38 -7.04
N LEU A 103 0.12 0.17 -7.32
CA LEU A 103 0.59 1.42 -6.72
C LEU A 103 -0.28 2.62 -7.13
N ALA A 104 -0.67 2.69 -8.41
CA ALA A 104 -1.55 3.74 -8.90
C ALA A 104 -2.91 3.71 -8.17
N LEU A 105 -3.47 2.51 -7.96
CA LEU A 105 -4.69 2.31 -7.16
C LEU A 105 -4.48 2.74 -5.70
N LEU A 106 -3.37 2.36 -5.08
CA LEU A 106 -3.04 2.80 -3.72
C LEU A 106 -2.96 4.32 -3.61
N ALA A 107 -2.27 4.97 -4.56
CA ALA A 107 -2.17 6.43 -4.60
C ALA A 107 -3.55 7.08 -4.70
N GLN A 108 -4.46 6.52 -5.50
CA GLN A 108 -5.83 6.99 -5.60
C GLN A 108 -6.59 6.85 -4.27
N GLN A 109 -6.48 5.71 -3.58
CA GLN A 109 -7.11 5.49 -2.28
C GLN A 109 -6.58 6.46 -1.21
N LEU A 110 -5.27 6.71 -1.16
CA LEU A 110 -4.69 7.68 -0.24
C LEU A 110 -5.16 9.11 -0.53
N ARG A 111 -5.38 9.48 -1.80
CA ARG A 111 -5.93 10.80 -2.15
C ARG A 111 -7.37 10.96 -1.70
N GLN A 112 -8.17 9.91 -1.78
CA GLN A 112 -9.53 9.94 -1.23
C GLN A 112 -9.49 10.13 0.29
N LEU A 113 -8.60 9.42 0.98
CA LEU A 113 -8.42 9.53 2.42
C LEU A 113 -7.78 10.85 2.86
N SER A 114 -6.99 11.50 2.01
CA SER A 114 -6.39 12.82 2.31
C SER A 114 -7.43 13.94 2.36
N ALA A 115 -8.64 13.71 1.84
CA ALA A 115 -9.77 14.62 1.98
C ALA A 115 -10.59 14.36 3.26
N CYS A 116 -10.25 13.32 4.03
CA CYS A 116 -10.85 13.00 5.32
C CYS A 116 -10.04 13.56 6.49
N ASP A 117 -10.55 13.40 7.71
CA ASP A 117 -9.96 13.91 8.96
C ASP A 117 -8.82 13.02 9.51
N PHE A 118 -7.93 12.54 8.65
CA PHE A 118 -6.73 11.81 9.08
C PHE A 118 -5.54 12.75 9.25
N SER A 119 -4.77 12.54 10.32
CA SER A 119 -3.46 13.16 10.46
C SER A 119 -2.49 12.63 9.39
N PRO A 120 -1.50 13.44 8.96
CA PRO A 120 -0.55 13.03 7.92
C PRO A 120 0.17 11.72 8.25
N GLY A 121 0.53 11.50 9.51
CA GLY A 121 1.22 10.29 9.94
C GLY A 121 0.35 9.03 9.87
N VAL A 122 -0.94 9.12 10.22
CA VAL A 122 -1.91 8.02 10.03
C VAL A 122 -2.10 7.75 8.55
N LEU A 123 -2.25 8.80 7.74
CA LEU A 123 -2.42 8.66 6.29
C LEU A 123 -1.21 7.98 5.64
N ALA A 124 0.02 8.44 5.95
CA ALA A 124 1.26 7.85 5.44
C ALA A 124 1.41 6.38 5.85
N SER A 125 1.07 6.06 7.10
CA SER A 125 1.21 4.69 7.62
C SER A 125 0.12 3.76 7.08
N SER A 126 -1.05 4.29 6.72
CA SER A 126 -2.13 3.52 6.11
C SER A 126 -1.78 2.98 4.72
N ALA A 127 -0.79 3.56 4.02
CA ALA A 127 -0.32 3.05 2.73
C ALA A 127 0.02 1.55 2.78
N ARG A 128 0.68 1.09 3.86
CA ARG A 128 1.03 -0.33 4.05
C ARG A 128 -0.19 -1.20 4.37
N LEU A 129 -1.10 -0.69 5.20
CA LEU A 129 -2.36 -1.36 5.50
C LEU A 129 -3.17 -1.58 4.23
N LEU A 130 -3.42 -0.52 3.47
CA LEU A 130 -4.23 -0.53 2.26
C LEU A 130 -3.60 -1.39 1.16
N ALA A 131 -2.27 -1.43 1.06
CA ALA A 131 -1.58 -2.34 0.15
C ALA A 131 -1.99 -3.80 0.36
N HIS A 132 -2.28 -4.25 1.59
CA HIS A 132 -2.77 -5.62 1.85
C HIS A 132 -4.18 -5.89 1.29
N TYR A 133 -4.96 -4.85 1.00
CA TYR A 133 -6.31 -4.95 0.43
C TYR A 133 -6.33 -4.74 -1.09
N ILE A 134 -5.16 -4.65 -1.73
CA ILE A 134 -5.01 -4.51 -3.18
C ILE A 134 -4.60 -5.85 -3.79
N TYR A 135 -5.47 -6.46 -4.58
CA TYR A 135 -5.18 -7.65 -5.35
C TYR A 135 -4.56 -7.23 -6.69
N ALA A 136 -3.23 -7.22 -6.76
CA ALA A 136 -2.49 -6.77 -7.93
C ALA A 136 -1.78 -7.94 -8.61
N GLY A 137 -1.97 -8.05 -9.92
CA GLY A 137 -1.49 -9.17 -10.72
C GLY A 137 -1.42 -8.84 -12.20
N ALA A 138 -1.05 -9.83 -13.01
CA ALA A 138 -1.01 -9.68 -14.46
C ALA A 138 -1.26 -11.00 -15.18
N LEU A 139 -1.77 -10.89 -16.40
CA LEU A 139 -1.67 -11.92 -17.42
C LEU A 139 -0.33 -11.75 -18.15
N LEU A 140 0.48 -12.79 -18.19
CA LEU A 140 1.82 -12.78 -18.77
C LEU A 140 1.95 -13.81 -19.89
N GLY A 141 2.64 -13.44 -20.96
CA GLY A 141 3.00 -14.34 -22.06
C GLY A 141 4.30 -15.09 -21.83
N SER A 142 5.02 -14.77 -20.74
CA SER A 142 6.23 -15.44 -20.30
C SER A 142 6.51 -15.12 -18.84
N VAL A 143 7.01 -16.11 -18.09
CA VAL A 143 7.44 -15.99 -16.69
C VAL A 143 8.94 -16.31 -16.52
N ALA A 144 9.68 -16.40 -17.63
CA ALA A 144 11.06 -16.89 -17.64
C ALA A 144 12.05 -16.02 -16.84
N LYS A 145 11.75 -14.73 -16.63
CA LYS A 145 12.59 -13.76 -15.91
C LYS A 145 11.87 -13.14 -14.71
N LEU A 146 10.79 -13.78 -14.24
CA LEU A 146 9.95 -13.25 -13.18
C LEU A 146 10.53 -13.61 -11.80
N ASP A 147 11.70 -13.06 -11.49
CA ASP A 147 12.45 -13.43 -10.28
C ASP A 147 11.92 -12.76 -9.01
N ARG A 148 11.18 -11.64 -9.15
CA ARG A 148 10.64 -10.86 -8.03
C ARG A 148 9.52 -11.59 -7.28
N ILE A 149 8.77 -12.46 -7.97
CA ILE A 149 7.62 -13.13 -7.37
C ILE A 149 8.05 -14.55 -6.99
N PRO A 150 8.02 -14.92 -5.70
CA PRO A 150 8.40 -16.25 -5.25
C PRO A 150 7.32 -17.26 -5.64
N VAL A 151 7.29 -17.65 -6.91
CA VAL A 151 6.43 -18.71 -7.44
C VAL A 151 7.21 -20.02 -7.42
N SER A 152 6.56 -21.13 -7.08
CA SER A 152 7.25 -22.42 -6.98
C SER A 152 7.96 -22.77 -8.30
N LEU A 153 9.21 -23.24 -8.21
CA LEU A 153 10.12 -23.55 -9.32
C LEU A 153 9.54 -24.51 -10.39
N LYS A 154 8.48 -25.26 -10.07
CA LYS A 154 7.76 -26.13 -11.02
C LYS A 154 7.08 -25.37 -12.17
N SER A 155 6.91 -24.05 -12.04
CA SER A 155 6.30 -23.19 -13.06
C SER A 155 7.28 -22.73 -14.15
N HIS A 156 8.58 -22.57 -13.84
CA HIS A 156 9.60 -22.14 -14.81
C HIS A 156 9.89 -23.21 -15.87
N ALA A 157 9.84 -24.49 -15.50
CA ALA A 157 10.05 -25.61 -16.44
C ALA A 157 8.97 -25.73 -17.53
N LYS A 158 7.80 -25.07 -17.37
CA LYS A 158 6.66 -25.14 -18.30
C LYS A 158 6.53 -23.92 -19.23
N SER A 159 7.41 -22.92 -19.13
CA SER A 159 7.35 -21.68 -19.94
C SER A 159 7.82 -21.83 -21.39
N TRP A 160 8.16 -23.05 -21.81
CA TRP A 160 8.76 -23.36 -23.13
C TRP A 160 7.74 -23.75 -24.20
N VAL A 161 6.44 -23.70 -23.89
CA VAL A 161 5.38 -23.97 -24.87
C VAL A 161 4.93 -22.66 -25.53
N PRO A 162 5.05 -22.50 -26.86
CA PRO A 162 4.54 -21.35 -27.57
C PRO A 162 3.04 -21.13 -27.32
N GLY A 163 2.63 -19.89 -27.07
CA GLY A 163 1.23 -19.52 -26.85
C GLY A 163 0.70 -19.76 -25.43
N ALA A 164 1.52 -20.24 -24.49
CA ALA A 164 1.11 -20.34 -23.09
C ALA A 164 0.92 -18.94 -22.45
N GLN A 165 -0.17 -18.79 -21.70
CA GLN A 165 -0.41 -17.62 -20.86
C GLN A 165 -0.44 -18.01 -19.39
N PHE A 166 0.05 -17.12 -18.55
CA PHE A 166 0.16 -17.30 -17.11
C PHE A 166 -0.59 -16.18 -16.42
N ALA A 167 -1.52 -16.51 -15.54
CA ALA A 167 -2.11 -15.52 -14.65
C ALA A 167 -1.31 -15.53 -13.34
N VAL A 168 -0.79 -14.36 -12.99
CA VAL A 168 0.05 -14.17 -11.81
C VAL A 168 -0.61 -13.17 -10.88
N LEU A 169 -0.73 -13.52 -9.62
CA LEU A 169 -1.06 -12.60 -8.53
C LEU A 169 0.25 -12.28 -7.80
N ALA A 170 0.60 -11.01 -7.70
CA ALA A 170 1.79 -10.57 -6.96
C ALA A 170 1.44 -10.26 -5.49
N ASN A 171 0.30 -9.61 -5.28
CA ASN A 171 -0.18 -9.16 -3.97
C ASN A 171 -1.68 -9.50 -3.83
N PRO A 172 -2.18 -9.85 -2.63
CA PRO A 172 -1.50 -9.92 -1.33
C PRO A 172 -0.67 -11.17 -1.10
N ARG A 173 -0.96 -12.27 -1.82
CA ARG A 173 -0.19 -13.51 -1.74
C ARG A 173 0.23 -13.94 -3.15
N PRO A 174 1.53 -14.10 -3.41
CA PRO A 174 2.03 -14.61 -4.67
C PRO A 174 1.36 -15.90 -5.13
N GLN A 175 0.78 -15.90 -6.32
CA GLN A 175 0.20 -17.07 -6.99
C GLN A 175 0.51 -17.05 -8.48
N LEU A 176 0.66 -18.23 -9.07
CA LEU A 176 0.84 -18.38 -10.52
C LEU A 176 0.07 -19.60 -10.97
N ILE A 177 -0.83 -19.38 -11.93
CA ILE A 177 -1.56 -20.44 -12.62
C ILE A 177 -1.28 -20.34 -14.12
N ARG A 178 -1.29 -21.49 -14.80
CA ARG A 178 -1.20 -21.55 -16.26
C ARG A 178 -2.60 -21.67 -16.84
N LEU A 179 -2.96 -20.78 -17.75
CA LEU A 179 -4.28 -20.83 -18.39
C LEU A 179 -4.39 -22.03 -19.35
N GLY A 180 -5.57 -22.66 -19.37
CA GLY A 180 -5.92 -23.72 -20.33
C GLY A 180 -5.47 -25.14 -19.98
N GLN A 181 -4.83 -25.38 -18.83
CA GLN A 181 -4.41 -26.74 -18.42
C GLN A 181 -4.97 -27.20 -17.07
N THR A 182 -5.32 -26.27 -16.19
CA THR A 182 -5.75 -26.56 -14.81
C THR A 182 -7.05 -25.81 -14.51
N GLU A 183 -7.94 -26.42 -13.73
CA GLU A 183 -9.13 -25.75 -13.17
C GLU A 183 -8.79 -24.79 -12.01
N GLU A 184 -7.50 -24.69 -11.65
CA GLU A 184 -7.00 -23.77 -10.63
C GLU A 184 -7.32 -22.32 -10.99
N LYS A 185 -7.81 -21.57 -10.00
CA LYS A 185 -8.17 -20.15 -10.11
C LYS A 185 -7.34 -19.34 -9.13
N LEU A 186 -7.03 -18.09 -9.50
CA LEU A 186 -6.43 -17.15 -8.58
C LEU A 186 -7.40 -16.89 -7.42
N THR A 187 -6.87 -16.90 -6.21
CA THR A 187 -7.63 -16.52 -5.01
C THR A 187 -8.04 -15.05 -5.11
N GLY A 188 -9.33 -14.79 -5.02
CA GLY A 188 -9.90 -13.45 -5.09
C GLY A 188 -10.15 -12.81 -3.73
N PRO A 189 -10.51 -11.52 -3.71
CA PRO A 189 -10.93 -10.83 -2.50
C PRO A 189 -12.23 -11.41 -1.94
N GLU A 190 -12.35 -11.42 -0.60
CA GLU A 190 -13.58 -11.78 0.13
C GLU A 190 -14.46 -10.55 0.43
N PHE A 191 -14.15 -9.41 -0.20
CA PHE A 191 -14.81 -8.13 -0.02
C PHE A 191 -15.10 -7.47 -1.38
N GLY A 192 -16.03 -6.51 -1.39
CA GLY A 192 -16.40 -5.79 -2.61
C GLY A 192 -15.24 -4.96 -3.15
N THR A 193 -14.83 -5.23 -4.39
CA THR A 193 -13.75 -4.50 -5.08
C THR A 193 -14.21 -3.95 -6.42
N ARG A 194 -13.56 -2.87 -6.87
CA ARG A 194 -13.48 -2.54 -8.30
C ARG A 194 -12.12 -2.96 -8.83
N MET A 195 -12.06 -3.25 -10.13
CA MET A 195 -10.86 -3.68 -10.81
C MET A 195 -10.44 -2.67 -11.87
N LEU A 196 -9.17 -2.30 -11.86
CA LEU A 196 -8.49 -1.64 -12.96
C LEU A 196 -7.80 -2.68 -13.83
N ILE A 197 -7.84 -2.47 -15.13
CA ILE A 197 -7.12 -3.29 -16.11
C ILE A 197 -6.30 -2.36 -16.98
N ALA A 198 -5.05 -2.73 -17.18
CA ALA A 198 -4.15 -2.02 -18.05
C ALA A 198 -3.58 -2.98 -19.11
N PRO A 199 -4.27 -3.11 -20.26
CA PRO A 199 -3.80 -3.95 -21.36
C PRO A 199 -2.48 -3.42 -21.94
N GLY A 200 -1.51 -4.31 -22.10
CA GLY A 200 -0.27 -4.04 -22.83
C GLY A 200 -0.30 -4.72 -24.19
N GLN A 201 0.75 -5.48 -24.52
CA GLN A 201 0.74 -6.32 -25.74
C GLN A 201 -0.22 -7.50 -25.63
N LEU A 202 -0.61 -7.91 -24.42
CA LEU A 202 -1.65 -8.92 -24.24
C LEU A 202 -3.01 -8.26 -24.08
N PRO A 203 -4.08 -8.84 -24.67
CA PRO A 203 -5.43 -8.37 -24.45
C PRO A 203 -5.86 -8.63 -23.00
N GLY A 204 -6.75 -7.78 -22.49
CA GLY A 204 -7.33 -7.90 -21.15
C GLY A 204 -8.53 -8.85 -21.06
N ASP A 205 -8.90 -9.53 -22.15
CA ASP A 205 -10.18 -10.25 -22.26
C ASP A 205 -10.37 -11.33 -21.20
N TRP A 206 -9.34 -12.11 -20.88
CA TRP A 206 -9.44 -13.11 -19.80
C TRP A 206 -9.69 -12.44 -18.44
N ILE A 207 -9.08 -11.28 -18.20
CA ILE A 207 -9.25 -10.52 -16.96
C ILE A 207 -10.69 -10.01 -16.85
N THR A 208 -11.25 -9.44 -17.92
CA THR A 208 -12.62 -8.91 -17.94
C THR A 208 -13.70 -10.00 -17.93
N THR A 209 -13.51 -11.07 -18.69
CA THR A 209 -14.56 -12.09 -18.94
C THR A 209 -14.51 -13.27 -17.97
N THR A 210 -13.34 -13.54 -17.37
CA THR A 210 -13.13 -14.70 -16.49
C THR A 210 -12.78 -14.28 -15.07
N LEU A 211 -11.72 -13.47 -14.90
CA LEU A 211 -11.23 -13.12 -13.56
C LEU A 211 -12.22 -12.22 -12.80
N ALA A 212 -12.64 -11.12 -13.43
CA ALA A 212 -13.54 -10.13 -12.82
C ALA A 212 -14.87 -10.76 -12.33
N PRO A 213 -15.57 -11.60 -13.12
CA PRO A 213 -16.75 -12.32 -12.64
C PRO A 213 -16.44 -13.34 -11.53
N ALA A 214 -15.32 -14.08 -11.63
CA ALA A 214 -14.93 -15.04 -10.61
C ALA A 214 -14.68 -14.38 -9.25
N TRP A 215 -14.15 -13.15 -9.26
CA TRP A 215 -13.91 -12.33 -8.07
C TRP A 215 -15.11 -11.46 -7.68
N ARG A 216 -16.22 -11.54 -8.43
CA ARG A 216 -17.45 -10.77 -8.20
C ARG A 216 -17.17 -9.27 -8.06
N VAL A 217 -16.26 -8.74 -8.89
CA VAL A 217 -15.92 -7.31 -8.83
C VAL A 217 -17.13 -6.46 -9.23
N GLN A 218 -17.30 -5.34 -8.56
CA GLN A 218 -18.46 -4.45 -8.70
C GLN A 218 -18.36 -3.54 -9.93
N GLY A 219 -17.19 -3.50 -10.58
CA GLY A 219 -16.95 -2.72 -11.77
C GLY A 219 -15.52 -2.90 -12.27
N VAL A 220 -15.35 -2.67 -13.57
CA VAL A 220 -14.07 -2.77 -14.27
C VAL A 220 -13.82 -1.46 -15.02
N ALA A 221 -12.63 -0.90 -14.91
CA ALA A 221 -12.18 0.25 -15.69
C ALA A 221 -10.86 -0.05 -16.40
N THR A 222 -10.75 0.38 -17.64
CA THR A 222 -9.53 0.26 -18.43
C THR A 222 -8.72 1.53 -18.32
N VAL A 223 -7.42 1.40 -18.05
CA VAL A 223 -6.46 2.51 -17.98
C VAL A 223 -5.23 2.20 -18.85
N PRO A 224 -4.44 3.21 -19.23
CA PRO A 224 -3.16 2.96 -19.90
C PRO A 224 -2.23 2.11 -19.04
N LEU A 225 -1.44 1.22 -19.68
CA LEU A 225 -0.40 0.45 -18.98
C LEU A 225 0.67 1.41 -18.44
N PRO A 226 0.96 1.39 -17.12
CA PRO A 226 2.07 2.17 -16.59
C PRO A 226 3.39 1.76 -17.25
N ALA A 227 4.26 2.72 -17.56
CA ALA A 227 5.52 2.55 -18.27
C ALA A 227 6.46 1.57 -17.56
N GLU A 228 6.51 1.60 -16.23
CA GLU A 228 7.36 0.71 -15.43
C GLU A 228 6.84 -0.74 -15.37
N SER A 229 5.63 -1.03 -15.86
CA SER A 229 5.03 -2.37 -15.79
C SER A 229 5.85 -3.41 -16.54
N VAL A 230 6.37 -3.07 -17.71
CA VAL A 230 7.21 -3.98 -18.52
C VAL A 230 8.47 -4.38 -17.75
N ARG A 231 9.07 -3.43 -17.04
CA ARG A 231 10.26 -3.66 -16.22
C ARG A 231 9.92 -4.46 -14.96
N TRP A 232 8.82 -4.12 -14.30
CA TRP A 232 8.37 -4.79 -13.08
C TRP A 232 8.04 -6.26 -13.33
N TRP A 233 7.30 -6.56 -14.40
CA TRP A 233 6.91 -7.92 -14.80
C TRP A 233 7.98 -8.67 -15.60
N ALA A 234 9.11 -8.01 -15.93
CA ALA A 234 10.20 -8.53 -16.75
C ALA A 234 9.78 -9.01 -18.17
N THR A 235 8.66 -8.52 -18.69
CA THR A 235 8.14 -8.86 -20.02
C THR A 235 7.20 -7.77 -20.57
N GLY A 236 7.26 -7.53 -21.89
CA GLY A 236 6.31 -6.66 -22.59
C GLY A 236 4.99 -7.36 -22.95
N LYS A 237 4.95 -8.70 -22.89
CA LYS A 237 3.74 -9.51 -23.10
C LYS A 237 2.94 -9.56 -21.80
N VAL A 238 2.32 -8.44 -21.46
CA VAL A 238 1.62 -8.21 -20.19
C VAL A 238 0.26 -7.57 -20.41
N ALA A 239 -0.71 -7.95 -19.59
CA ALA A 239 -1.91 -7.18 -19.28
C ALA A 239 -2.04 -7.15 -17.75
N GLU A 240 -1.91 -5.97 -17.16
CA GLU A 240 -1.90 -5.82 -15.70
C GLU A 240 -3.32 -5.62 -15.16
N PHE A 241 -3.58 -6.07 -13.94
CA PHE A 241 -4.81 -5.79 -13.22
C PHE A 241 -4.55 -5.45 -11.76
N ALA A 242 -5.38 -4.58 -11.20
CA ALA A 242 -5.40 -4.29 -9.77
C ALA A 242 -6.84 -4.18 -9.30
N ALA A 243 -7.24 -4.99 -8.32
CA ALA A 243 -8.54 -4.90 -7.69
C ALA A 243 -8.40 -4.45 -6.24
N GLY A 244 -9.26 -3.56 -5.78
CA GLY A 244 -9.21 -3.05 -4.42
C GLY A 244 -10.49 -2.34 -3.98
N LEU A 245 -10.48 -1.92 -2.72
CA LEU A 245 -11.53 -1.10 -2.13
C LEU A 245 -11.67 0.22 -2.91
N HIS A 246 -12.90 0.66 -3.12
CA HIS A 246 -13.19 1.87 -3.89
C HIS A 246 -14.16 2.83 -3.17
N ASP A 247 -14.84 2.35 -2.13
CA ASP A 247 -15.73 3.14 -1.31
C ASP A 247 -14.92 3.86 -0.23
N VAL A 248 -14.93 5.18 -0.25
CA VAL A 248 -14.20 6.02 0.71
C VAL A 248 -14.64 5.77 2.15
N SER A 249 -15.90 5.42 2.39
CA SER A 249 -16.43 5.12 3.73
C SER A 249 -15.82 3.83 4.27
N VAL A 250 -15.64 2.82 3.42
CA VAL A 250 -15.00 1.55 3.79
C VAL A 250 -13.50 1.76 4.02
N LEU A 251 -12.83 2.53 3.16
CA LEU A 251 -11.43 2.91 3.36
C LEU A 251 -11.24 3.66 4.69
N TYR A 252 -12.11 4.63 4.96
CA TYR A 252 -12.11 5.41 6.20
C TYR A 252 -12.32 4.51 7.42
N GLN A 253 -13.33 3.64 7.39
CA GLN A 253 -13.65 2.75 8.49
C GLN A 253 -12.52 1.74 8.76
N LEU A 254 -11.87 1.25 7.70
CA LEU A 254 -10.71 0.38 7.82
C LEU A 254 -9.56 1.09 8.55
N VAL A 255 -9.18 2.30 8.11
CA VAL A 255 -8.06 3.05 8.71
C VAL A 255 -8.39 3.52 10.14
N SER A 256 -9.59 4.04 10.37
CA SER A 256 -10.03 4.54 11.68
C SER A 256 -10.22 3.43 12.73
N SER A 257 -10.45 2.18 12.31
CA SER A 257 -10.56 1.04 13.23
C SER A 257 -9.23 0.57 13.81
N VAL A 258 -8.10 0.99 13.23
CA VAL A 258 -6.77 0.59 13.70
C VAL A 258 -6.33 1.50 14.84
N ARG A 259 -5.76 0.90 15.90
CA ARG A 259 -5.23 1.63 17.05
C ARG A 259 -4.15 2.62 16.60
N ARG A 260 -4.34 3.88 16.98
CA ARG A 260 -3.38 4.98 16.77
C ARG A 260 -2.39 5.02 17.92
N GLU A 261 -1.16 5.34 17.58
CA GLU A 261 -0.04 5.52 18.52
C GLU A 261 0.71 6.79 18.13
N GLU A 262 1.37 7.45 19.08
CA GLU A 262 2.23 8.59 18.79
C GLU A 262 3.66 8.13 18.49
N CYS A 263 4.25 8.66 17.43
CA CYS A 263 5.66 8.42 17.13
C CYS A 263 6.55 9.02 18.23
N HIS A 264 7.30 8.19 18.94
CA HIS A 264 8.21 8.64 20.01
C HIS A 264 9.33 9.60 19.53
N TRP A 265 9.58 9.66 18.22
CA TRP A 265 10.65 10.49 17.64
C TRP A 265 10.14 11.83 17.11
N CYS A 266 9.09 11.81 16.29
CA CYS A 266 8.58 13.02 15.62
C CYS A 266 7.21 13.51 16.10
N GLY A 267 6.58 12.82 17.05
CA GLY A 267 5.28 13.21 17.63
C GLY A 267 4.06 13.06 16.73
N LEU A 268 4.22 12.58 15.48
CA LEU A 268 3.07 12.33 14.59
C LEU A 268 2.34 11.06 15.02
N GLU A 269 1.01 11.12 15.01
CA GLU A 269 0.17 9.92 15.13
C GLU A 269 0.44 8.96 13.96
N LEU A 270 0.39 7.66 14.22
CA LEU A 270 0.56 6.64 13.22
C LEU A 270 -0.23 5.38 13.56
N ILE A 271 -0.33 4.49 12.57
CA ILE A 271 -0.85 3.13 12.72
C ILE A 271 0.19 2.12 12.25
N GLY A 272 0.15 0.90 12.78
CA GLY A 272 1.15 -0.13 12.47
C GLY A 272 2.43 0.02 13.28
N ASP A 273 3.56 -0.47 12.78
CA ASP A 273 4.81 -0.65 13.53
C ASP A 273 5.92 0.36 13.20
N ARG A 274 5.70 1.28 12.25
CA ARG A 274 6.73 2.22 11.78
C ARG A 274 6.12 3.53 11.27
N CYS A 275 6.72 4.65 11.65
CA CYS A 275 6.32 5.98 11.17
C CYS A 275 6.65 6.19 9.68
N GLY A 276 5.68 6.67 8.89
CA GLY A 276 5.90 6.99 7.47
C GLY A 276 6.84 8.17 7.19
N PHE A 277 7.03 9.10 8.14
CA PHE A 277 7.87 10.30 7.94
C PHE A 277 9.32 10.09 8.41
N CYS A 278 9.52 9.72 9.68
CA CYS A 278 10.87 9.56 10.24
C CYS A 278 11.39 8.12 10.21
N ALA A 279 10.58 7.15 9.77
CA ALA A 279 10.92 5.72 9.76
C ALA A 279 11.24 5.09 11.13
N ALA A 280 11.04 5.82 12.23
CA ALA A 280 11.19 5.29 13.58
C ALA A 280 10.20 4.13 13.80
N PRO A 281 10.66 2.99 14.34
CA PRO A 281 9.77 1.91 14.74
C PRO A 281 8.95 2.32 15.96
N LEU A 282 7.74 1.79 16.11
CA LEU A 282 7.06 1.85 17.41
C LEU A 282 7.77 0.97 18.41
N LEU A 283 7.84 1.43 19.65
CA LEU A 283 8.29 0.60 20.75
C LEU A 283 7.27 -0.54 20.96
N PRO A 284 7.74 -1.77 21.23
CA PRO A 284 6.83 -2.83 21.64
C PRO A 284 6.07 -2.39 22.89
N PRO A 285 4.79 -2.78 23.05
CA PRO A 285 4.05 -2.51 24.28
C PRO A 285 4.88 -2.95 25.48
N PRO A 286 4.92 -2.17 26.57
CA PRO A 286 5.62 -2.60 27.78
C PRO A 286 5.07 -3.96 28.20
N GLU A 287 5.95 -4.95 28.35
CA GLU A 287 5.56 -6.25 28.88
C GLU A 287 4.85 -6.03 30.22
N LEU A 288 3.57 -6.38 30.29
CA LEU A 288 2.87 -6.39 31.56
C LEU A 288 3.69 -7.27 32.51
N PRO A 289 4.07 -6.79 33.71
CA PRO A 289 4.88 -7.56 34.62
C PRO A 289 4.22 -8.91 34.82
N THR A 290 4.93 -9.98 34.43
CA THR A 290 4.46 -11.34 34.59
C THR A 290 4.18 -11.52 36.08
N ALA A 291 2.91 -11.47 36.46
CA ALA A 291 2.51 -11.70 37.84
C ALA A 291 3.08 -13.08 38.19
N ALA A 292 4.10 -13.09 39.04
CA ALA A 292 4.68 -14.30 39.56
C ALA A 292 3.54 -15.09 40.19
N VAL A 293 3.09 -16.14 39.51
CA VAL A 293 2.21 -17.15 40.06
C VAL A 293 3.03 -17.85 41.16
N ARG A 294 3.11 -17.23 42.33
CA ARG A 294 3.49 -17.90 43.56
C ARG A 294 2.30 -18.80 43.90
N ALA A 295 2.36 -20.03 43.40
CA ALA A 295 1.51 -21.11 43.87
C ALA A 295 1.76 -21.31 45.36
N VAL A 296 0.86 -20.80 46.20
CA VAL A 296 0.75 -21.20 47.59
C VAL A 296 0.03 -22.55 47.60
N SER A 297 0.79 -23.64 47.53
CA SER A 297 0.28 -24.98 47.82
C SER A 297 0.94 -25.50 49.09
N SER A 298 0.49 -25.02 50.24
CA SER A 298 0.65 -25.74 51.49
C SER A 298 -0.57 -26.65 51.69
N VAL A 299 -0.48 -27.88 51.19
CA VAL A 299 -1.43 -28.94 51.53
C VAL A 299 -1.18 -29.34 52.98
N HIS A 300 -2.11 -28.99 53.86
CA HIS A 300 -2.15 -29.51 55.23
C HIS A 300 -2.79 -30.90 55.19
N ALA A 301 -2.02 -31.94 55.49
CA ALA A 301 -2.50 -33.30 55.62
C ALA A 301 -3.23 -33.49 56.97
N LEU A 302 -4.49 -33.94 56.92
CA LEU A 302 -5.26 -34.38 58.10
C LEU A 302 -4.85 -35.82 58.48
N PRO A 303 -4.72 -36.15 59.78
CA PRO A 303 -4.39 -37.51 60.21
C PRO A 303 -5.62 -38.42 60.16
N ARG A 304 -5.40 -39.68 59.78
CA ARG A 304 -6.42 -40.75 59.83
C ARG A 304 -6.63 -41.20 61.28
N GLY A 305 -7.86 -41.07 61.77
CA GLY A 305 -8.30 -41.62 63.04
C GLY A 305 -8.42 -43.14 63.01
N THR A 306 -7.97 -43.76 64.09
CA THR A 306 -8.12 -45.19 64.43
C THR A 306 -9.45 -45.42 65.15
N THR A 307 -10.25 -46.36 64.64
CA THR A 307 -11.02 -47.36 65.41
C THR A 307 -11.32 -48.54 64.50
#